data_AF-A0A261U436-F1
#
_entry.id   AF-A0A261U436-F1
#
_cell.length_a   1.000
_cell.length_b   1.000
_cell.length_c   1.000
_cell.angle_alpha   90.00
_cell.angle_beta   90.00
_cell.angle_gamma   90.00
#
_symmetry.space_group_name_H-M   'P 1'
#
loop_
_entity.id
_entity.type
_entity.pdbx_description
1 polymer ?
#
loop_
_entity_poly.entity_id
_entity_poly.type
_entity_poly.pdbx_seq_one_letter_code
_entity_poly.pdbx_strand_id
1 'polypeptide(L)'
;MIEKAIKALAGWKGYAAVAVVAAILVGPCAWVIQGWRYEARIANIEAAHAQTMNDQAQATVAAVEAARTEERRRTAAVEKARDEAQEKARVAAADADRVHTELGRLRKHANTLARAAVARDPVAADGGPAGTNAVDLLAYMLSRVSDRAAELAKVADRARIAGMMCERAYDAVR
;
A
#
# COMPACT_ATOMS: atom_id res chain seq x y z
N MET A 1 -37.16 32.64 -86.22
CA MET A 1 -37.10 31.58 -85.18
C MET A 1 -37.30 32.11 -83.77
N ILE A 2 -36.71 33.28 -83.44
CA ILE A 2 -36.81 33.92 -82.12
C ILE A 2 -38.26 34.23 -81.71
N GLU A 3 -39.09 34.67 -82.65
CA GLU A 3 -40.50 35.04 -82.39
C GLU A 3 -41.41 33.85 -82.01
N LYS A 4 -41.14 32.66 -82.57
CA LYS A 4 -41.85 31.41 -82.21
C LYS A 4 -41.48 30.93 -80.80
N ALA A 5 -40.22 31.11 -80.42
CA ALA A 5 -39.73 30.78 -79.08
C ALA A 5 -40.35 31.70 -78.01
N ILE A 6 -40.51 33.00 -78.31
CA ILE A 6 -41.14 33.98 -77.42
C ILE A 6 -42.63 33.66 -77.20
N LYS A 7 -43.38 33.29 -78.25
CA LYS A 7 -44.79 32.88 -78.13
C LYS A 7 -44.97 31.55 -77.39
N ALA A 8 -44.02 30.62 -77.49
CA ALA A 8 -44.07 29.34 -76.76
C ALA A 8 -43.82 29.50 -75.25
N LEU A 9 -43.16 30.59 -74.84
CA LEU A 9 -42.91 30.96 -73.44
C LEU A 9 -44.00 31.87 -72.84
N ALA A 10 -44.90 32.43 -73.65
CA ALA A 10 -46.04 33.21 -73.20
C ALA A 10 -47.16 32.29 -72.67
N GLY A 11 -47.18 32.07 -71.35
CA GLY A 11 -48.17 31.25 -70.66
C GLY A 11 -47.55 30.42 -69.51
N TRP A 12 -48.30 29.48 -68.95
CA TRP A 12 -47.86 28.65 -67.81
C TRP A 12 -46.51 27.94 -68.01
N LYS A 13 -46.15 27.63 -69.27
CA LYS A 13 -44.90 26.93 -69.61
C LYS A 13 -43.66 27.80 -69.42
N GLY A 14 -43.77 29.11 -69.62
CA GLY A 14 -42.68 30.06 -69.34
C GLY A 14 -42.43 30.20 -67.84
N TYR A 15 -43.51 30.30 -67.03
CA TYR A 15 -43.40 30.31 -65.58
C TYR A 15 -42.80 29.02 -65.03
N ALA A 16 -43.18 27.86 -65.58
CA ALA A 16 -42.59 26.57 -65.20
C ALA A 16 -41.09 26.50 -65.53
N ALA A 17 -40.67 26.97 -66.71
CA ALA A 17 -39.25 27.00 -67.08
C ALA A 17 -38.42 27.91 -66.17
N VAL A 18 -38.92 29.11 -65.84
CA VAL A 18 -38.26 30.04 -64.91
C VAL A 18 -38.17 29.45 -63.50
N ALA A 19 -39.23 28.79 -63.03
CA ALA A 19 -39.22 28.13 -61.72
C ALA A 19 -38.17 27.02 -61.63
N VAL A 20 -38.00 26.21 -62.69
CA VAL A 20 -36.97 25.16 -62.74
C VAL A 20 -35.56 25.76 -62.73
N VAL A 21 -35.29 26.78 -63.53
CA VAL A 21 -33.98 27.45 -63.55
C VAL A 21 -33.67 28.10 -62.21
N ALA A 22 -34.66 28.75 -61.58
CA ALA A 22 -34.51 29.33 -60.26
C ALA A 22 -34.21 28.26 -59.19
N ALA A 23 -34.89 27.12 -59.22
CA ALA A 23 -34.63 26.01 -58.30
C ALA A 23 -33.21 25.43 -58.47
N ILE A 24 -32.72 25.31 -59.71
CA ILE A 24 -31.36 24.82 -60.01
C ILE A 24 -30.28 25.78 -59.49
N LEU A 25 -30.52 27.10 -59.52
CA LEU A 25 -29.52 28.07 -59.06
C LEU A 25 -29.57 28.29 -57.53
N VAL A 26 -30.75 28.30 -56.92
CA VAL A 26 -30.90 28.54 -55.48
C VAL A 26 -30.54 27.29 -54.64
N GLY A 27 -30.85 26.09 -55.14
CA GLY A 27 -30.58 24.83 -54.44
C GLY A 27 -29.11 24.65 -54.01
N PRO A 28 -28.12 24.78 -54.93
CA PRO A 28 -26.70 24.65 -54.60
C PRO A 28 -26.21 25.72 -53.63
N CYS A 29 -26.69 26.96 -53.77
CA CYS A 29 -26.33 28.04 -52.86
C CYS A 29 -26.82 27.76 -51.43
N ALA A 30 -28.07 27.30 -51.30
CA ALA A 30 -28.62 26.89 -50.02
C ALA A 30 -27.84 25.70 -49.42
N TRP A 31 -27.40 24.75 -50.26
CA TRP A 31 -26.59 23.62 -49.82
C TRP A 31 -25.22 24.04 -49.28
N VAL A 32 -24.50 24.92 -49.97
CA VAL A 32 -23.19 25.44 -49.50
C VAL A 32 -23.32 26.20 -48.18
N ILE A 33 -24.35 27.06 -48.06
CA ILE A 33 -24.63 27.81 -46.82
C ILE A 33 -24.95 26.86 -45.66
N GLN A 34 -25.76 25.81 -45.91
CA GLN A 34 -26.00 24.78 -44.89
C GLN A 34 -24.70 24.04 -44.53
N GLY A 35 -23.85 23.73 -45.52
CA GLY A 35 -22.54 23.12 -45.31
C GLY A 35 -21.67 23.92 -44.34
N TRP A 36 -21.49 25.22 -44.58
CA TRP A 36 -20.73 26.10 -43.66
C TRP A 36 -21.32 26.12 -42.25
N ARG A 37 -22.66 26.10 -42.13
CA ARG A 37 -23.34 26.09 -40.85
C ARG A 37 -23.15 24.76 -40.10
N TYR A 38 -23.11 23.64 -40.83
CA TYR A 38 -22.82 22.32 -40.26
C TYR A 38 -21.36 22.20 -39.84
N GLU A 39 -20.40 22.66 -40.66
CA GLU A 39 -18.98 22.67 -40.30
C GLU A 39 -18.72 23.48 -39.02
N ALA A 40 -19.30 24.68 -38.91
CA ALA A 40 -19.21 25.48 -37.69
C ALA A 40 -19.80 24.76 -36.47
N ARG A 41 -20.91 24.01 -36.66
CA ARG A 41 -21.54 23.24 -35.59
C ARG A 41 -20.72 22.03 -35.18
N ILE A 42 -20.10 21.33 -36.13
CA ILE A 42 -19.20 20.21 -35.89
C ILE A 42 -17.98 20.70 -35.11
N ALA A 43 -17.34 21.80 -35.55
CA ALA A 43 -16.20 22.39 -34.84
C ALA A 43 -16.55 22.76 -33.39
N ASN A 44 -17.73 23.33 -33.14
CA ASN A 44 -18.20 23.64 -31.79
C ASN A 44 -18.43 22.38 -30.94
N ILE A 45 -19.00 21.30 -31.52
CA ILE A 45 -19.21 20.03 -30.83
C ILE A 45 -17.86 19.37 -30.52
N GLU A 46 -16.93 19.34 -31.47
CA GLU A 46 -15.57 18.82 -31.27
C GLU A 46 -14.83 19.60 -30.17
N ALA A 47 -14.91 20.93 -30.18
CA ALA A 47 -14.31 21.76 -29.14
C ALA A 47 -14.93 21.49 -27.76
N ALA A 48 -16.25 21.41 -27.65
CA ALA A 48 -16.94 21.06 -26.40
C ALA A 48 -16.61 19.64 -25.93
N HIS A 49 -16.45 18.69 -26.86
CA HIS A 49 -16.07 17.33 -26.57
C HIS A 49 -14.63 17.26 -26.06
N ALA A 50 -13.70 17.97 -26.72
CA ALA A 50 -12.31 18.07 -26.30
C ALA A 50 -12.18 18.71 -24.91
N GLN A 51 -12.95 19.76 -24.62
CA GLN A 51 -13.02 20.34 -23.27
C GLN A 51 -13.52 19.32 -22.24
N THR A 52 -14.63 18.63 -22.53
CA THR A 52 -15.17 17.61 -21.63
C THR A 52 -14.17 16.49 -21.35
N MET A 53 -13.45 16.02 -22.38
CA MET A 53 -12.42 14.99 -22.24
C MET A 53 -11.24 15.48 -21.41
N ASN A 54 -10.82 16.73 -21.60
CA ASN A 54 -9.77 17.34 -20.79
C ASN A 54 -10.19 17.50 -19.33
N ASP A 55 -11.42 17.95 -19.06
CA ASP A 55 -11.95 18.09 -17.71
C ASP A 55 -12.05 16.73 -17.01
N GLN A 56 -12.50 15.69 -17.74
CA GLN A 56 -12.50 14.32 -17.23
C GLN A 56 -11.09 13.79 -16.96
N ALA A 57 -10.14 14.03 -17.88
CA ALA A 57 -8.73 13.65 -17.69
C ALA A 57 -8.12 14.36 -16.46
N GLN A 58 -8.39 15.65 -16.27
CA GLN A 58 -7.92 16.38 -15.09
C GLN A 58 -8.58 15.90 -13.80
N ALA A 59 -9.90 15.66 -13.82
CA ALA A 59 -10.62 15.14 -12.67
C ALA A 59 -10.12 13.75 -12.26
N THR A 60 -9.85 12.87 -13.22
CA THR A 60 -9.29 11.53 -12.95
C THR A 60 -7.87 11.61 -12.40
N VAL A 61 -7.00 12.45 -12.97
CA VAL A 61 -5.64 12.69 -12.44
C VAL A 61 -5.70 13.21 -11.00
N ALA A 62 -6.53 14.22 -10.73
CA ALA A 62 -6.69 14.78 -9.40
C ALA A 62 -7.23 13.74 -8.39
N ALA A 63 -8.19 12.90 -8.79
CA ALA A 63 -8.70 11.82 -7.96
C ALA A 63 -7.63 10.75 -7.65
N VAL A 64 -6.81 10.38 -8.64
CA VAL A 64 -5.70 9.43 -8.47
C VAL A 64 -4.61 10.03 -7.57
N GLU A 65 -4.29 11.31 -7.72
CA GLU A 65 -3.32 12.00 -6.86
C GLU A 65 -3.81 12.05 -5.41
N ALA A 66 -5.07 12.42 -5.19
CA ALA A 66 -5.69 12.38 -3.86
C ALA A 66 -5.61 10.98 -3.24
N ALA A 67 -5.96 9.93 -4.00
CA ALA A 67 -5.84 8.55 -3.55
C ALA A 67 -4.38 8.18 -3.20
N ARG A 68 -3.42 8.54 -4.05
CA ARG A 68 -1.99 8.29 -3.81
C ARG A 68 -1.46 9.02 -2.59
N THR A 69 -1.92 10.24 -2.31
CA THR A 69 -1.51 10.97 -1.10
C THR A 69 -1.99 10.27 0.17
N GLU A 70 -3.21 9.75 0.16
CA GLU A 70 -3.76 9.00 1.29
C GLU A 70 -3.08 7.63 1.45
N GLU A 71 -2.79 6.93 0.34
CA GLU A 71 -1.99 5.71 0.36
C GLU A 71 -0.60 5.96 0.96
N ARG A 72 0.09 7.02 0.52
CA ARG A 72 1.40 7.40 1.09
C ARG A 72 1.31 7.70 2.57
N ARG A 73 0.26 8.39 3.02
CA ARG A 73 0.02 8.67 4.45
C ARG A 73 -0.12 7.38 5.24
N ARG A 74 -0.94 6.44 4.76
CA ARG A 74 -1.16 5.14 5.42
C ARG A 74 0.10 4.28 5.43
N THR A 75 0.79 4.18 4.29
CA THR A 75 2.05 3.43 4.17
C THR A 75 3.11 3.98 5.11
N ALA A 76 3.31 5.31 5.13
CA ALA A 76 4.29 5.94 6.03
C ALA A 76 3.98 5.68 7.51
N ALA A 77 2.70 5.67 7.89
CA ALA A 77 2.30 5.38 9.26
C ALA A 77 2.56 3.90 9.65
N VAL A 78 2.30 2.96 8.73
CA VAL A 78 2.61 1.53 8.93
C VAL A 78 4.12 1.28 8.96
N GLU A 79 4.89 1.95 8.09
CA GLU A 79 6.35 1.87 8.08
C GLU A 79 6.95 2.36 9.39
N LYS A 80 6.46 3.50 9.92
CA LYS A 80 6.87 3.99 11.23
C LYS A 80 6.58 2.99 12.35
N ALA A 81 5.39 2.38 12.34
CA ALA A 81 5.06 1.35 13.32
C ALA A 81 6.06 0.18 13.22
N ARG A 82 6.37 -0.27 11.99
CA ARG A 82 7.33 -1.34 11.72
C ARG A 82 8.72 -1.01 12.24
N ASP A 83 9.22 0.18 11.98
CA ASP A 83 10.54 0.62 12.43
C ASP A 83 10.60 0.63 13.96
N GLU A 84 9.58 1.15 14.63
CA GLU A 84 9.51 1.15 16.09
C GLU A 84 9.51 -0.26 16.69
N ALA A 85 8.84 -1.23 16.06
CA ALA A 85 8.88 -2.60 16.55
C ALA A 85 10.17 -3.33 16.21
N GLN A 86 10.79 -3.03 15.07
CA GLN A 86 12.11 -3.57 14.77
C GLN A 86 13.12 -3.07 15.79
N GLU A 87 13.01 -1.81 16.22
CA GLU A 87 13.85 -1.27 17.29
C GLU A 87 13.58 -1.97 18.63
N LYS A 88 12.30 -2.11 19.02
CA LYS A 88 11.95 -2.88 20.23
C LYS A 88 12.45 -4.33 20.20
N ALA A 89 12.39 -4.97 19.04
CA ALA A 89 12.92 -6.32 18.85
C ALA A 89 14.44 -6.38 19.01
N ARG A 90 15.17 -5.39 18.49
CA ARG A 90 16.62 -5.28 18.68
C ARG A 90 16.99 -5.06 20.14
N VAL A 91 16.29 -4.18 20.84
CA VAL A 91 16.51 -3.94 22.28
C VAL A 91 16.24 -5.22 23.08
N ALA A 92 15.11 -5.88 22.84
CA ALA A 92 14.77 -7.14 23.51
C ALA A 92 15.80 -8.25 23.23
N ALA A 93 16.31 -8.34 22.00
CA ALA A 93 17.38 -9.29 21.66
C ALA A 93 18.69 -8.98 22.39
N ALA A 94 19.11 -7.71 22.42
CA ALA A 94 20.31 -7.29 23.13
C ALA A 94 20.20 -7.53 24.64
N ASP A 95 19.04 -7.30 25.23
CA ASP A 95 18.79 -7.57 26.65
C ASP A 95 18.77 -9.07 26.94
N ALA A 96 18.18 -9.89 26.06
CA ALA A 96 18.25 -11.35 26.16
C ALA A 96 19.70 -11.86 26.13
N ASP A 97 20.54 -11.32 25.24
CA ASP A 97 21.96 -11.67 25.14
C ASP A 97 22.75 -11.29 26.41
N ARG A 98 22.47 -10.11 26.98
CA ARG A 98 23.04 -9.69 28.28
C ARG A 98 22.64 -10.64 29.39
N VAL A 99 21.36 -10.97 29.51
CA VAL A 99 20.85 -11.92 30.51
C VAL A 99 21.46 -13.30 30.32
N HIS A 100 21.58 -13.79 29.09
CA HIS A 100 22.23 -15.07 28.80
C HIS A 100 23.70 -15.08 29.22
N THR A 101 24.42 -13.98 29.01
CA THR A 101 25.82 -13.83 29.43
C THR A 101 25.94 -13.86 30.95
N GLU A 102 25.09 -13.12 31.67
CA GLU A 102 25.10 -13.10 33.14
C GLU A 102 24.68 -14.44 33.73
N LEU A 103 23.66 -15.11 33.18
CA LEU A 103 23.28 -16.47 33.56
C LEU A 103 24.43 -17.46 33.32
N GLY A 104 25.17 -17.32 32.22
CA GLY A 104 26.36 -18.12 31.94
C GLY A 104 27.47 -17.92 32.98
N ARG A 105 27.69 -16.68 33.43
CA ARG A 105 28.62 -16.37 34.54
C ARG A 105 28.15 -16.95 35.86
N LEU A 106 26.88 -16.78 36.21
CA LEU A 106 26.27 -17.34 37.42
C LEU A 106 26.40 -18.87 37.45
N ARG A 107 26.15 -19.56 36.32
CA ARG A 107 26.35 -21.01 36.20
C ARG A 107 27.81 -21.43 36.43
N LYS A 108 28.76 -20.69 35.84
CA LYS A 108 30.19 -20.95 36.08
C LYS A 108 30.55 -20.77 37.55
N HIS A 109 30.13 -19.66 38.17
CA HIS A 109 30.37 -19.41 39.60
C HIS A 109 29.73 -20.48 40.49
N ALA A 110 28.48 -20.88 40.21
CA ALA A 110 27.80 -21.94 40.96
C ALA A 110 28.54 -23.28 40.84
N ASN A 111 28.99 -23.66 39.64
CA ASN A 111 29.79 -24.87 39.44
C ASN A 111 31.16 -24.81 40.14
N THR A 112 31.82 -23.64 40.13
CA THR A 112 33.08 -23.45 40.86
C THR A 112 32.87 -23.58 42.36
N LEU A 113 31.81 -22.97 42.91
CA LEU A 113 31.46 -23.05 44.33
C LEU A 113 31.11 -24.49 44.73
N ALA A 114 30.33 -25.20 43.89
CA ALA A 114 30.00 -26.60 44.07
C ALA A 114 31.26 -27.48 44.20
N ARG A 115 32.20 -27.32 43.26
CA ARG A 115 33.48 -28.04 43.29
C ARG A 115 34.34 -27.68 44.51
N ALA A 116 34.37 -26.40 44.90
CA ALA A 116 35.13 -25.94 46.06
C ALA A 116 34.55 -26.46 47.39
N ALA A 117 33.23 -26.55 47.51
CA ALA A 117 32.56 -27.11 48.68
C ALA A 117 32.92 -28.59 48.87
N VAL A 118 32.89 -29.38 47.79
CA VAL A 118 33.31 -30.79 47.77
C VAL A 118 34.78 -30.96 48.17
N ALA A 119 35.66 -30.03 47.76
CA ALA A 119 37.08 -30.09 48.08
C ALA A 119 37.42 -29.66 49.53
N ARG A 120 36.61 -28.79 50.16
CA ARG A 120 36.89 -28.21 51.49
C ARG A 120 36.39 -29.10 52.63
N ASP A 121 35.29 -29.82 52.42
CA ASP A 121 34.75 -30.74 53.42
C ASP A 121 34.56 -32.14 52.80
N PRO A 122 35.58 -33.00 52.87
CA PRO A 122 35.45 -34.37 52.39
C PRO A 122 34.45 -35.19 53.20
N VAL A 123 34.06 -34.77 54.43
CA VAL A 123 32.98 -35.41 55.22
C VAL A 123 31.60 -35.04 54.66
N ALA A 124 31.45 -33.89 54.00
CA ALA A 124 30.28 -33.58 53.19
C ALA A 124 30.19 -34.44 51.92
N ALA A 125 31.34 -34.96 51.41
CA ALA A 125 31.37 -36.02 50.42
C ALA A 125 31.14 -37.42 51.03
N ASP A 126 31.45 -37.59 52.31
CA ASP A 126 31.28 -38.81 53.12
C ASP A 126 29.83 -39.01 53.63
N GLY A 127 28.96 -38.02 53.44
CA GLY A 127 27.49 -38.15 53.51
C GLY A 127 26.88 -39.07 52.43
N GLY A 128 27.71 -39.84 51.73
CA GLY A 128 27.36 -40.71 50.63
C GLY A 128 27.31 -39.99 49.28
N PRO A 129 27.33 -40.73 48.16
CA PRO A 129 27.34 -40.18 46.79
C PRO A 129 26.24 -39.15 46.55
N ALA A 130 25.15 -39.18 47.33
CA ALA A 130 24.05 -38.23 47.29
C ALA A 130 24.43 -36.77 47.59
N GLY A 131 25.44 -36.45 48.40
CA GLY A 131 25.79 -35.07 48.77
C GLY A 131 26.43 -34.27 47.63
N THR A 132 27.49 -34.82 47.02
CA THR A 132 28.11 -34.28 45.80
C THR A 132 27.13 -34.30 44.62
N ASN A 133 26.37 -35.40 44.47
CA ASN A 133 25.33 -35.50 43.46
C ASN A 133 24.18 -34.50 43.68
N ALA A 134 23.87 -34.09 44.93
CA ALA A 134 22.80 -33.15 45.20
C ALA A 134 23.16 -31.72 44.76
N VAL A 135 24.41 -31.30 44.95
CA VAL A 135 24.87 -29.99 44.47
C VAL A 135 24.93 -29.97 42.94
N ASP A 136 25.44 -31.03 42.32
CA ASP A 136 25.45 -31.17 40.86
C ASP A 136 24.02 -31.25 40.29
N LEU A 137 23.11 -31.94 40.98
CA LEU A 137 21.69 -32.00 40.62
C LEU A 137 21.03 -30.62 40.70
N LEU A 138 21.28 -29.85 41.77
CA LEU A 138 20.76 -28.49 41.89
C LEU A 138 21.28 -27.58 40.78
N ALA A 139 22.57 -27.66 40.44
CA ALA A 139 23.14 -26.92 39.31
C ALA A 139 22.51 -27.34 37.96
N TYR A 140 22.30 -28.64 37.75
CA TYR A 140 21.60 -29.17 36.57
C TYR A 140 20.14 -28.71 36.50
N MET A 141 19.38 -28.79 37.59
CA MET A 141 17.98 -28.35 37.64
C MET A 141 17.87 -26.84 37.43
N LEU A 142 18.74 -26.04 38.05
CA LEU A 142 18.81 -24.60 37.84
C LEU A 142 19.09 -24.27 36.37
N SER A 143 20.01 -25.00 35.71
CA SER A 143 20.25 -24.82 34.28
C SER A 143 18.98 -25.11 33.47
N ARG A 144 18.34 -26.26 33.70
CA ARG A 144 17.15 -26.69 32.96
C ARG A 144 15.96 -25.74 33.13
N VAL A 145 15.71 -25.27 34.35
CA VAL A 145 14.62 -24.31 34.63
C VAL A 145 14.94 -22.97 33.98
N SER A 146 16.18 -22.48 34.09
CA SER A 146 16.57 -21.20 33.50
C SER A 146 16.54 -21.24 31.97
N ASP A 147 16.95 -22.35 31.34
CA ASP A 147 16.88 -22.53 29.88
C ASP A 147 15.42 -22.52 29.40
N ARG A 148 14.52 -23.21 30.13
CA ARG A 148 13.08 -23.20 29.82
C ARG A 148 12.45 -21.83 30.02
N ALA A 149 12.82 -21.11 31.07
CA ALA A 149 12.36 -19.75 31.31
C ALA A 149 12.81 -18.79 30.19
N ALA A 150 14.05 -18.93 29.70
CA ALA A 150 14.55 -18.13 28.59
C ALA A 150 13.81 -18.40 27.27
N GLU A 151 13.52 -19.66 26.95
CA GLU A 151 12.73 -20.00 25.76
C GLU A 151 11.30 -19.47 25.84
N LEU A 152 10.66 -19.53 27.01
CA LEU A 152 9.34 -18.93 27.23
C LEU A 152 9.38 -17.40 27.08
N ALA A 153 10.40 -16.74 27.64
CA ALA A 153 10.59 -15.30 27.48
C ALA A 153 10.74 -14.90 26.01
N LYS A 154 11.56 -15.61 25.22
CA LYS A 154 11.70 -15.37 23.77
C LYS A 154 10.38 -15.49 23.00
N VAL A 155 9.51 -16.43 23.37
CA VAL A 155 8.19 -16.57 22.75
C VAL A 155 7.29 -15.40 23.17
N ALA A 156 7.27 -15.07 24.45
CA ALA A 156 6.46 -13.98 25.00
C ALA A 156 6.86 -12.62 24.40
N ASP A 157 8.15 -12.34 24.28
CA ASP A 157 8.67 -11.09 23.70
C ASP A 157 8.28 -10.97 22.22
N ARG A 158 8.43 -12.05 21.45
CA ARG A 158 8.00 -12.07 20.03
C ARG A 158 6.50 -11.85 19.90
N ALA A 159 5.70 -12.53 20.72
CA ALA A 159 4.24 -12.36 20.71
C ALA A 159 3.84 -10.93 21.10
N ARG A 160 4.47 -10.35 22.12
CA ARG A 160 4.24 -8.98 22.58
C ARG A 160 4.62 -7.95 21.52
N ILE A 161 5.77 -8.10 20.88
CA ILE A 161 6.23 -7.19 19.81
C ILE A 161 5.26 -7.26 18.61
N ALA A 162 4.87 -8.48 18.19
CA ALA A 162 3.90 -8.67 17.12
C ALA A 162 2.52 -8.08 17.47
N GLY A 163 2.05 -8.26 18.71
CA GLY A 163 0.78 -7.69 19.18
C GLY A 163 0.79 -6.16 19.16
N MET A 164 1.80 -5.53 19.76
CA MET A 164 1.96 -4.07 19.73
C MET A 164 2.05 -3.52 18.31
N MET A 165 2.62 -4.31 17.39
CA MET A 165 2.66 -3.95 15.97
C MET A 165 1.29 -3.94 15.32
N CYS A 166 0.51 -4.99 15.53
CA CYS A 166 -0.84 -5.09 15.01
C CYS A 166 -1.72 -3.95 15.54
N GLU A 167 -1.65 -3.66 16.84
CA GLU A 167 -2.39 -2.55 17.47
C GLU A 167 -2.03 -1.20 16.84
N ARG A 168 -0.73 -0.88 16.73
CA ARG A 168 -0.27 0.38 16.14
C ARG A 168 -0.58 0.50 14.66
N ALA A 169 -0.45 -0.58 13.90
CA ALA A 169 -0.80 -0.60 12.49
C ALA A 169 -2.30 -0.37 12.30
N TYR A 170 -3.14 -0.93 13.16
CA TYR A 170 -4.58 -0.69 13.16
C TYR A 170 -4.92 0.76 13.51
N ASP A 171 -4.33 1.29 14.58
CA ASP A 171 -4.52 2.70 14.98
C ASP A 171 -4.02 3.69 13.92
N ALA A 172 -3.03 3.31 13.12
CA ALA A 172 -2.48 4.13 12.04
C ALA A 172 -3.38 4.23 10.80
N VAL A 173 -4.23 3.22 10.56
CA VAL A 173 -5.09 3.16 9.37
C VAL A 173 -6.57 3.44 9.66
N ARG A 174 -6.95 3.49 10.94
CA ARG A 174 -8.24 3.99 11.42
C ARG A 174 -8.36 5.51 11.24
#